data_AF-A0A5N6ZES1-F1
#
_entry.id   AF-A0A5N6ZES1-F1
#
_cell.length_a   1.000
_cell.length_b   1.000
_cell.length_c   1.000
_cell.angle_alpha   90.00
_cell.angle_beta   90.00
_cell.angle_gamma   90.00
#
_symmetry.space_group_name_H-M   'P 1'
#
loop_
_entity.id
_entity.type
_entity.pdbx_description
1 polymer ?
#
loop_
_entity_poly.entity_id
_entity_poly.type
_entity_poly.pdbx_seq_one_letter_code
_entity_poly.pdbx_strand_id
1 'polypeptide(L)'
;MTTISSVADPLAILPPEIVLRILEFTPISALASLIAVSKAWHTFIDVTHREAIYTSESKTAQPPGGARDFSFLSDCTSFSNLFEGTASWKDLCKRQTLLARNWAERHPVTRESVLQVGNDPVWRFRADFKRRFFVSTSHAGGFNVTDMDTGRILWRLPSTLDRDEDAVRPYAHLEYQDGMAVFDREGDALEVWQTGLEGTSRGEFRRIAILNHGCQTRGFQLSYWTLCVVSNQGQGFVYDMTQRPPKLTTQLEIEHDAVGHLDQSEDVVVYSMGPRGYHVHDKKSGVFLGVLQPSHCMDKYHIRPPVTISPSASAALAGTIRHGPTHQLFPLGPPRKDCLVPIEITNGPLPPSSDPEHVRHGEDEWGAGMLDGDLFAGFSRAGRVFVCSDWRKALHSQTSFEAHSSVIECESDGSSFDLGGWLSVHNHRLTFEIQDRIYVVALDDDNRVQNVDCPALASYSLLTSSAPQLAVPVSFMALYDDTIMTTYTTLGWRQSLPNFPGDIPQQQHEGHSRIFPTKAIRIVSLAPDLSTRNSASASNVDRSQNSTATGANLWESDQHHPSVDEIWRSQAGLLQLVNILGNELEEEAENELEVTVTDFHDGDDEEWEADGEDDGEEYEYLHARPHEGV
;
A
#
# COMPACT_ATOMS: atom_id res chain seq x y z
N MET A 1 -6.29 37.50 54.98
CA MET A 1 -7.16 37.58 53.78
C MET A 1 -6.30 38.04 52.62
N THR A 2 -5.85 37.11 51.79
CA THR A 2 -5.11 37.38 50.56
C THR A 2 -6.11 37.85 49.50
N THR A 3 -6.00 39.11 49.09
CA THR A 3 -6.77 39.69 47.98
C THR A 3 -6.35 38.99 46.69
N ILE A 4 -7.24 38.18 46.13
CA ILE A 4 -7.06 37.58 44.80
C ILE A 4 -7.05 38.75 43.81
N SER A 5 -5.89 38.99 43.18
CA SER A 5 -5.75 39.93 42.07
C SER A 5 -6.81 39.60 41.02
N SER A 6 -7.64 40.57 40.63
CA SER A 6 -8.62 40.35 39.57
C SER A 6 -7.88 40.13 38.26
N VAL A 7 -7.84 38.88 37.80
CA VAL A 7 -7.29 38.53 36.49
C VAL A 7 -8.15 39.25 35.44
N ALA A 8 -7.57 40.24 34.76
CA ALA A 8 -8.26 40.97 33.70
C ALA A 8 -8.26 40.15 32.40
N ASP A 9 -9.38 40.21 31.66
CA ASP A 9 -9.50 39.55 30.36
C ASP A 9 -8.44 40.10 29.38
N PRO A 10 -7.59 39.25 28.78
CA PRO A 10 -6.61 39.69 27.78
C PRO A 10 -7.20 40.55 26.66
N LEU A 11 -8.45 40.29 26.23
CA LEU A 11 -9.12 41.12 25.21
C LEU A 11 -9.39 42.56 25.67
N ALA A 12 -9.43 42.81 26.98
CA ALA A 12 -9.70 44.12 27.54
C ALA A 12 -8.43 44.96 27.77
N ILE A 13 -7.25 44.32 27.82
CA ILE A 13 -5.99 44.97 28.22
C ILE A 13 -4.90 44.90 27.16
N LEU A 14 -4.94 43.93 26.25
CA LEU A 14 -3.93 43.75 25.20
C LEU A 14 -4.44 44.26 23.85
N PRO A 15 -3.55 44.81 23.01
CA PRO A 15 -3.85 45.07 21.61
C PRO A 15 -4.23 43.77 20.86
N PRO A 16 -5.13 43.84 19.86
CA PRO A 16 -5.54 42.68 19.06
C PRO A 16 -4.38 41.87 18.48
N GLU A 17 -3.30 42.52 18.06
CA GLU A 17 -2.13 41.89 17.45
C GLU A 17 -1.39 40.99 18.44
N ILE A 18 -1.30 41.42 19.71
CA ILE A 18 -0.69 40.62 20.78
C ILE A 18 -1.58 39.42 21.11
N VAL A 19 -2.91 39.61 21.13
CA VAL A 19 -3.86 38.51 21.32
C VAL A 19 -3.74 37.49 20.19
N LEU A 20 -3.67 37.94 18.93
CA LEU A 20 -3.48 37.04 17.79
C LEU A 20 -2.18 36.25 17.90
N ARG A 21 -1.08 36.90 18.31
CA ARG A 21 0.20 36.22 18.53
C ARG A 21 0.12 35.18 19.65
N ILE A 22 -0.66 35.42 20.70
CA ILE A 22 -0.91 34.42 21.76
C ILE A 22 -1.73 33.24 21.22
N LEU A 23 -2.78 33.53 20.43
CA LEU A 23 -3.65 32.50 19.85
C LEU A 23 -2.93 31.61 18.83
N GLU A 24 -1.87 32.10 18.19
CA GLU A 24 -1.01 31.31 17.32
C GLU A 24 -0.40 30.09 18.05
N PHE A 25 0.02 30.26 19.31
CA PHE A 25 0.55 29.16 20.13
C PHE A 25 -0.52 28.34 20.83
N THR A 26 -1.80 28.67 20.65
CA THR A 26 -2.91 28.02 21.35
C THR A 26 -3.39 26.79 20.56
N PRO A 27 -3.52 25.61 21.17
CA PRO A 27 -4.08 24.43 20.49
C PRO A 27 -5.51 24.67 20.00
N ILE A 28 -5.92 23.97 18.93
CA ILE A 28 -7.27 24.10 18.34
C ILE A 28 -8.38 23.79 19.37
N SER A 29 -8.14 22.82 20.26
CA SER A 29 -9.06 22.48 21.37
C SER A 29 -9.26 23.64 22.35
N ALA A 30 -8.21 24.39 22.64
CA ALA A 30 -8.26 25.57 23.49
C ALA A 30 -8.94 26.75 22.77
N LEU A 31 -8.72 26.93 21.47
CA LEU A 31 -9.48 27.91 20.66
C LEU A 31 -10.98 27.60 20.68
N ALA A 32 -11.36 26.33 20.50
CA ALA A 32 -12.74 25.88 20.59
C ALA A 32 -13.35 26.10 21.98
N SER A 33 -12.53 26.04 23.03
CA SER A 33 -12.97 26.37 24.40
C SER A 33 -13.13 27.88 24.58
N LEU A 34 -12.20 28.70 24.08
CA LEU A 34 -12.23 30.17 24.19
C LEU A 34 -13.47 30.78 23.54
N ILE A 35 -13.88 30.30 22.36
CA ILE A 35 -15.10 30.78 21.71
C ILE A 35 -16.38 30.52 22.52
N ALA A 36 -16.34 29.57 23.46
CA ALA A 36 -17.45 29.27 24.37
C ALA A 36 -17.41 30.08 25.68
N VAL A 37 -16.31 30.79 25.97
CA VAL A 37 -16.13 31.55 27.23
C VAL A 37 -16.98 32.81 27.25
N SER A 38 -16.95 33.61 26.18
CA SER A 38 -17.69 34.88 26.11
C SER A 38 -18.02 35.30 24.67
N LYS A 39 -19.02 36.18 24.53
CA LYS A 39 -19.34 36.79 23.23
C LYS A 39 -18.18 37.59 22.64
N ALA A 40 -17.33 38.17 23.48
CA ALA A 40 -16.16 38.93 23.04
C ALA A 40 -15.13 38.00 22.39
N TRP A 41 -14.81 36.87 23.04
CA TRP A 41 -13.91 35.86 22.49
C TRP A 41 -14.46 35.20 21.22
N HIS A 42 -15.74 34.85 21.20
CA HIS A 42 -16.41 34.37 19.98
C HIS A 42 -16.30 35.40 18.84
N THR A 43 -16.61 36.67 19.11
CA THR A 43 -16.54 37.72 18.08
C THR A 43 -15.11 37.91 17.59
N PHE A 44 -14.13 37.94 18.50
CA PHE A 44 -12.73 38.11 18.13
C PHE A 44 -12.23 36.96 17.23
N ILE A 45 -12.47 35.71 17.63
CA ILE A 45 -11.94 34.52 16.95
C ILE A 45 -12.77 34.17 15.70
N ASP A 46 -14.09 34.04 15.82
CA ASP A 46 -14.92 33.43 14.78
C ASP A 46 -15.59 34.43 13.84
N VAL A 47 -15.56 35.72 14.18
CA VAL A 47 -16.18 36.78 13.37
C VAL A 47 -15.13 37.72 12.79
N THR A 48 -14.28 38.34 13.63
CA THR A 48 -13.38 39.41 13.20
C THR A 48 -12.07 38.88 12.60
N HIS A 49 -11.38 37.96 13.30
CA HIS A 49 -10.03 37.53 12.94
C HIS A 49 -9.95 36.05 12.49
N ARG A 50 -11.08 35.47 12.09
CA ARG A 50 -11.20 34.06 11.72
C ARG A 50 -10.14 33.61 10.74
N GLU A 51 -9.99 34.31 9.62
CA GLU A 51 -9.04 33.89 8.59
C GLU A 51 -7.60 33.94 9.12
N ALA A 52 -7.17 35.04 9.74
CA ALA A 52 -5.80 35.18 10.26
C ALA A 52 -5.42 34.10 11.29
N ILE A 53 -6.37 33.63 12.09
CA ILE A 53 -6.15 32.57 13.08
C ILE A 53 -6.02 31.21 12.39
N TYR A 54 -6.97 30.86 11.53
CA TYR A 54 -7.04 29.52 10.94
C TYR A 54 -6.14 29.32 9.71
N THR A 55 -5.63 30.39 9.08
CA THR A 55 -4.59 30.31 8.04
C THR A 55 -3.21 30.00 8.60
N SER A 56 -3.00 30.04 9.92
CA SER A 56 -1.71 29.74 10.51
C SER A 56 -1.32 28.28 10.28
N GLU A 57 -0.05 28.05 9.93
CA GLU A 57 0.53 26.70 9.78
C GLU A 57 0.42 25.87 11.08
N SER A 58 0.33 26.53 12.23
CA SER A 58 0.10 25.89 13.53
C SER A 58 -1.33 25.36 13.75
N LYS A 59 -2.25 25.60 12.80
CA LYS A 59 -3.68 25.25 12.89
C LYS A 59 -4.16 24.42 11.72
N THR A 60 -3.60 24.69 10.54
CA THR A 60 -4.00 24.05 9.30
C THR A 60 -2.75 23.63 8.56
N ALA A 61 -2.63 22.33 8.28
CA ALA A 61 -1.55 21.78 7.48
C ALA A 61 -1.62 22.35 6.07
N GLN A 62 -0.50 22.91 5.61
CA GLN A 62 -0.34 23.64 4.36
C GLN A 62 1.03 23.33 3.74
N PRO A 63 1.20 23.57 2.43
CA PRO A 63 2.52 23.53 1.80
C PRO A 63 3.52 24.46 2.51
N PRO A 64 4.83 24.14 2.49
CA PRO A 64 5.86 24.99 3.09
C PRO A 64 5.80 26.43 2.55
N GLY A 65 5.78 27.42 3.46
CA GLY A 65 5.68 28.83 3.10
C GLY A 65 4.25 29.36 2.99
N GLY A 66 3.26 28.55 3.36
CA GLY A 66 1.84 28.90 3.42
C GLY A 66 1.15 28.88 2.06
N ALA A 67 -0.17 28.70 2.08
CA ALA A 67 -1.00 28.73 0.89
C ALA A 67 -1.89 29.99 0.85
N ARG A 68 -2.06 30.56 -0.34
CA ARG A 68 -2.94 31.73 -0.56
C ARG A 68 -4.41 31.35 -0.60
N ASP A 69 -4.70 30.18 -1.13
CA ASP A 69 -6.04 29.63 -1.34
C ASP A 69 -6.02 28.10 -1.20
N PHE A 70 -7.13 27.45 -1.52
CA PHE A 70 -7.32 26.00 -1.39
C PHE A 70 -6.91 25.19 -2.64
N SER A 71 -6.21 25.79 -3.62
CA SER A 71 -5.81 25.10 -4.84
C SER A 71 -4.95 23.86 -4.56
N PHE A 72 -4.09 23.91 -3.54
CA PHE A 72 -3.26 22.77 -3.12
C PHE A 72 -4.04 21.53 -2.70
N LEU A 73 -5.34 21.66 -2.36
CA LEU A 73 -6.19 20.51 -2.05
C LEU A 73 -6.46 19.63 -3.28
N SER A 74 -6.16 20.10 -4.51
CA SER A 74 -6.22 19.26 -5.71
C SER A 74 -5.22 18.11 -5.69
N ASP A 75 -4.16 18.25 -4.90
CA ASP A 75 -3.07 17.27 -4.80
C ASP A 75 -3.29 16.31 -3.63
N CYS A 76 -4.37 16.49 -2.85
CA CYS A 76 -4.73 15.58 -1.76
C CYS A 76 -5.08 14.18 -2.27
N THR A 77 -4.62 13.17 -1.54
CA THR A 77 -4.86 11.75 -1.82
C THR A 77 -6.09 11.25 -1.05
N SER A 78 -7.23 11.92 -1.21
CA SER A 78 -8.46 11.54 -0.50
C SER A 78 -9.37 10.71 -1.39
N PHE A 79 -9.65 9.47 -0.97
CA PHE A 79 -10.62 8.61 -1.64
C PHE A 79 -12.04 9.13 -1.45
N SER A 80 -12.35 9.62 -0.24
CA SER A 80 -13.69 10.03 0.18
C SER A 80 -14.03 11.47 -0.24
N ASN A 81 -13.15 12.12 -1.00
CA ASN A 81 -13.22 13.55 -1.33
C ASN A 81 -13.42 14.43 -0.08
N LEU A 82 -12.75 14.09 1.02
CA LEU A 82 -12.96 14.72 2.33
C LEU A 82 -12.80 16.25 2.29
N PHE A 83 -11.91 16.75 1.43
CA PHE A 83 -11.59 18.17 1.32
C PHE A 83 -12.37 18.90 0.21
N GLU A 84 -13.21 18.20 -0.54
CA GLU A 84 -14.03 18.79 -1.59
C GLU A 84 -15.04 19.79 -1.01
N GLY A 85 -15.19 20.94 -1.66
CA GLY A 85 -16.09 22.01 -1.21
C GLY A 85 -15.68 22.68 0.10
N THR A 86 -14.39 22.69 0.45
CA THR A 86 -13.86 23.43 1.60
C THR A 86 -14.20 24.92 1.48
N ALA A 87 -14.96 25.44 2.44
CA ALA A 87 -15.54 26.78 2.34
C ALA A 87 -14.71 27.90 3.00
N SER A 88 -13.82 27.57 3.94
CA SER A 88 -12.96 28.53 4.65
C SER A 88 -11.80 27.83 5.36
N TRP A 89 -10.82 28.58 5.84
CA TRP A 89 -9.67 28.04 6.58
C TRP A 89 -10.10 27.34 7.88
N LYS A 90 -11.16 27.84 8.53
CA LYS A 90 -11.77 27.18 9.69
C LYS A 90 -12.39 25.82 9.33
N ASP A 91 -13.04 25.73 8.16
CA ASP A 91 -13.62 24.47 7.68
C ASP A 91 -12.50 23.45 7.39
N LEU A 92 -11.42 23.88 6.74
CA LEU A 92 -10.26 23.04 6.49
C LEU A 92 -9.63 22.53 7.80
N CYS A 93 -9.36 23.43 8.73
CA CYS A 93 -8.86 23.12 10.07
C CYS A 93 -9.73 22.09 10.77
N LYS A 94 -11.06 22.24 10.70
CA LYS A 94 -12.02 21.27 11.26
C LYS A 94 -11.89 19.90 10.59
N ARG A 95 -11.86 19.83 9.25
CA ARG A 95 -11.76 18.56 8.51
C ARG A 95 -10.46 17.82 8.83
N GLN A 96 -9.33 18.53 8.80
CA GLN A 96 -8.01 17.99 9.16
C GLN A 96 -7.99 17.52 10.63
N THR A 97 -8.50 18.31 11.56
CA THR A 97 -8.56 17.94 13.00
C THR A 97 -9.39 16.68 13.23
N LEU A 98 -10.55 16.57 12.58
CA LEU A 98 -11.42 15.41 12.74
C LEU A 98 -10.80 14.14 12.14
N LEU A 99 -10.13 14.26 11.00
CA LEU A 99 -9.41 13.17 10.37
C LEU A 99 -8.23 12.71 11.24
N ALA A 100 -7.36 13.65 11.65
CA ALA A 100 -6.21 13.36 12.51
C ALA A 100 -6.65 12.71 13.83
N ARG A 101 -7.74 13.20 14.44
CA ARG A 101 -8.32 12.57 15.63
C ARG A 101 -8.73 11.13 15.35
N ASN A 102 -9.44 10.88 14.25
CA ASN A 102 -9.88 9.51 13.93
C ASN A 102 -8.69 8.57 13.70
N TRP A 103 -7.65 9.01 13.00
CA TRP A 103 -6.39 8.26 12.86
C TRP A 103 -5.69 7.96 14.19
N ALA A 104 -5.83 8.84 15.19
CA ALA A 104 -5.22 8.68 16.51
C ALA A 104 -6.06 7.83 17.48
N GLU A 105 -7.33 7.57 17.19
CA GLU A 105 -8.21 6.75 18.04
C GLU A 105 -7.72 5.30 18.10
N ARG A 106 -7.77 4.67 19.28
CA ARG A 106 -7.45 3.24 19.44
C ARG A 106 -8.37 2.34 18.60
N HIS A 107 -9.63 2.75 18.44
CA HIS A 107 -10.64 2.07 17.63
C HIS A 107 -11.25 3.07 16.64
N PRO A 108 -10.54 3.38 15.54
CA PRO A 108 -10.98 4.38 14.58
C PRO A 108 -12.33 3.99 13.95
N VAL A 109 -13.15 4.97 13.64
CA VAL A 109 -14.35 4.75 12.83
C VAL A 109 -13.92 4.64 11.38
N THR A 110 -14.20 3.50 10.77
CA THR A 110 -13.82 3.18 9.40
C THR A 110 -15.03 2.93 8.52
N ARG A 111 -14.90 3.14 7.22
CA ARG A 111 -15.81 2.63 6.20
C ARG A 111 -15.02 1.78 5.24
N GLU A 112 -15.50 0.57 4.99
CA GLU A 112 -14.83 -0.39 4.13
C GLU A 112 -15.50 -0.44 2.77
N SER A 113 -14.68 -0.61 1.73
CA SER A 113 -15.13 -0.92 0.38
C SER A 113 -14.25 -1.99 -0.24
N VAL A 114 -14.84 -2.92 -1.01
CA VAL A 114 -14.09 -3.96 -1.73
C VAL A 114 -14.49 -3.96 -3.20
N LEU A 115 -13.57 -3.56 -4.06
CA LEU A 115 -13.75 -3.41 -5.50
C LEU A 115 -13.16 -4.62 -6.24
N GLN A 116 -14.04 -5.45 -6.80
CA GLN A 116 -13.65 -6.47 -7.77
C GLN A 116 -13.48 -5.84 -9.15
N VAL A 117 -12.30 -6.01 -9.76
CA VAL A 117 -12.00 -5.51 -11.11
C VAL A 117 -12.14 -6.66 -12.10
N GLY A 118 -13.23 -6.68 -12.88
CA GLY A 118 -13.47 -7.75 -13.85
C GLY A 118 -13.58 -9.13 -13.21
N ASN A 119 -13.12 -10.17 -13.92
CA ASN A 119 -13.09 -11.56 -13.41
C ASN A 119 -11.70 -12.02 -12.99
N ASP A 120 -10.65 -11.31 -13.39
CA ASP A 120 -9.28 -11.72 -13.17
C ASP A 120 -8.75 -11.15 -11.84
N PRO A 121 -8.08 -11.95 -11.01
CA PRO A 121 -7.51 -11.47 -9.76
C PRO A 121 -6.52 -10.32 -9.99
N VAL A 122 -6.70 -9.22 -9.27
CA VAL A 122 -5.81 -8.04 -9.34
C VAL A 122 -4.42 -8.41 -8.86
N TRP A 123 -3.39 -8.08 -9.64
CA TRP A 123 -1.99 -8.24 -9.24
C TRP A 123 -1.47 -6.95 -8.61
N ARG A 124 -1.27 -5.88 -9.39
CA ARG A 124 -0.91 -4.55 -8.89
C ARG A 124 -2.02 -3.55 -9.19
N PHE A 125 -2.11 -2.49 -8.39
CA PHE A 125 -2.91 -1.33 -8.75
C PHE A 125 -2.30 -0.03 -8.22
N ARG A 126 -2.68 1.09 -8.82
CA ARG A 126 -2.35 2.45 -8.36
C ARG A 126 -3.60 3.32 -8.48
N ALA A 127 -3.72 4.32 -7.63
CA ALA A 127 -4.85 5.26 -7.61
C ALA A 127 -4.47 6.62 -8.24
N ASP A 128 -5.34 7.15 -9.09
CA ASP A 128 -5.30 8.55 -9.54
C ASP A 128 -6.48 9.31 -8.93
N PHE A 129 -6.22 10.03 -7.84
CA PHE A 129 -7.24 10.81 -7.13
C PHE A 129 -7.72 12.02 -7.94
N LYS A 130 -6.84 12.62 -8.74
CA LYS A 130 -7.15 13.79 -9.58
C LYS A 130 -8.10 13.43 -10.72
N ARG A 131 -7.93 12.25 -11.32
CA ARG A 131 -8.77 11.73 -12.41
C ARG A 131 -9.86 10.76 -11.92
N ARG A 132 -9.88 10.46 -10.63
CA ARG A 132 -10.83 9.55 -9.97
C ARG A 132 -10.88 8.16 -10.63
N PHE A 133 -9.74 7.52 -10.84
CA PHE A 133 -9.70 6.12 -11.30
C PHE A 133 -8.58 5.31 -10.63
N PHE A 134 -8.71 3.99 -10.69
CA PHE A 134 -7.65 3.02 -10.44
C PHE A 134 -7.08 2.53 -11.77
N VAL A 135 -5.76 2.32 -11.81
CA VAL A 135 -5.10 1.51 -12.84
C VAL A 135 -4.65 0.20 -12.23
N SER A 136 -4.82 -0.93 -12.90
CA SER A 136 -4.48 -2.24 -12.33
C SER A 136 -4.05 -3.26 -13.37
N THR A 137 -3.06 -4.09 -13.04
CA THR A 137 -2.69 -5.32 -13.77
C THR A 137 -3.30 -6.54 -13.09
N SER A 138 -3.34 -7.69 -13.77
CA SER A 138 -3.94 -8.92 -13.23
C SER A 138 -2.98 -10.11 -13.22
N HIS A 139 -3.31 -11.13 -12.41
CA HIS A 139 -2.63 -12.43 -12.41
C HIS A 139 -2.71 -13.12 -13.78
N ALA A 140 -3.81 -12.91 -14.52
CA ALA A 140 -4.01 -13.48 -15.85
C ALA A 140 -3.47 -12.57 -16.97
N GLY A 141 -2.89 -11.41 -16.64
CA GLY A 141 -2.46 -10.39 -17.59
C GLY A 141 -3.53 -9.34 -17.89
N GLY A 142 -3.23 -8.43 -18.80
CA GLY A 142 -4.08 -7.29 -19.09
C GLY A 142 -3.92 -6.13 -18.11
N PHE A 143 -4.50 -5.01 -18.51
CA PHE A 143 -4.46 -3.75 -17.78
C PHE A 143 -5.86 -3.14 -17.78
N ASN A 144 -6.34 -2.72 -16.62
CA ASN A 144 -7.67 -2.15 -16.45
C ASN A 144 -7.59 -0.74 -15.87
N VAL A 145 -8.46 0.13 -16.36
CA VAL A 145 -8.71 1.45 -15.79
C VAL A 145 -10.13 1.46 -15.26
N THR A 146 -10.27 1.58 -13.95
CA THR A 146 -11.56 1.44 -13.26
C THR A 146 -11.92 2.75 -12.59
N ASP A 147 -13.11 3.26 -12.85
CA ASP A 147 -13.63 4.47 -12.22
C ASP A 147 -13.70 4.31 -10.69
N MET A 148 -13.10 5.25 -9.97
CA MET A 148 -12.93 5.18 -8.52
C MET A 148 -14.25 5.37 -7.76
N ASP A 149 -15.24 6.02 -8.36
CA ASP A 149 -16.51 6.38 -7.73
C ASP A 149 -17.61 5.34 -8.00
N THR A 150 -17.60 4.75 -9.20
CA THR A 150 -18.63 3.82 -9.67
C THR A 150 -18.16 2.38 -9.75
N GLY A 151 -16.85 2.13 -9.67
CA GLY A 151 -16.26 0.79 -9.80
C GLY A 151 -16.34 0.22 -11.22
N ARG A 152 -16.73 1.02 -12.22
CA ARG A 152 -16.89 0.57 -13.60
C ARG A 152 -15.58 0.65 -14.36
N ILE A 153 -15.28 -0.38 -15.15
CA ILE A 153 -14.13 -0.36 -16.06
C ILE A 153 -14.39 0.69 -17.16
N LEU A 154 -13.52 1.69 -17.22
CA LEU A 154 -13.50 2.75 -18.22
C LEU A 154 -12.78 2.30 -19.50
N TRP A 155 -11.66 1.60 -19.33
CA TRP A 155 -10.80 1.18 -20.43
C TRP A 155 -9.96 -0.04 -20.03
N ARG A 156 -9.49 -0.83 -21.02
CA ARG A 156 -8.66 -2.01 -20.77
C ARG A 156 -7.71 -2.34 -21.93
N LEU A 157 -6.62 -3.04 -21.62
CA LEU A 157 -5.79 -3.82 -22.55
C LEU A 157 -5.97 -5.33 -22.29
N PRO A 158 -5.95 -6.16 -23.34
CA PRO A 158 -6.01 -7.62 -23.21
C PRO A 158 -4.77 -8.22 -22.54
N SER A 159 -4.88 -9.49 -22.17
CA SER A 159 -3.75 -10.30 -21.74
C SER A 159 -2.92 -10.77 -22.95
N THR A 160 -1.61 -10.93 -22.75
CA THR A 160 -0.75 -11.62 -23.73
C THR A 160 -1.14 -13.09 -23.92
N LEU A 161 -1.88 -13.68 -22.98
CA LEU A 161 -2.47 -15.01 -23.15
C LEU A 161 -3.57 -15.04 -24.22
N ASP A 162 -4.20 -13.89 -24.49
CA ASP A 162 -5.26 -13.77 -25.50
C ASP A 162 -4.74 -13.23 -26.83
N ARG A 163 -3.82 -12.25 -26.80
CA ARG A 163 -3.26 -11.55 -27.97
C ARG A 163 -1.86 -10.99 -27.68
N ASP A 164 -0.95 -11.05 -28.66
CA ASP A 164 0.44 -10.59 -28.48
C ASP A 164 0.64 -9.07 -28.63
N GLU A 165 -0.21 -8.39 -29.40
CA GLU A 165 -0.10 -6.95 -29.67
C GLU A 165 -0.95 -6.12 -28.72
N ASP A 166 -0.38 -5.01 -28.23
CA ASP A 166 -1.01 -4.07 -27.30
C ASP A 166 -1.69 -4.79 -26.12
N ALA A 167 -0.93 -5.70 -25.51
CA ALA A 167 -1.38 -6.55 -24.43
C ALA A 167 -0.39 -6.50 -23.26
N VAL A 168 -0.85 -6.87 -22.08
CA VAL A 168 -0.05 -6.86 -20.85
C VAL A 168 0.09 -8.28 -20.33
N ARG A 169 1.32 -8.66 -19.97
CA ARG A 169 1.62 -10.03 -19.52
C ARG A 169 1.02 -10.34 -18.14
N PRO A 170 0.76 -11.62 -17.82
CA PRO A 170 0.51 -12.07 -16.46
C PRO A 170 1.52 -11.52 -15.46
N TYR A 171 1.06 -11.09 -14.29
CA TYR A 171 1.92 -10.60 -13.20
C TYR A 171 2.82 -9.41 -13.55
N ALA A 172 2.46 -8.60 -14.56
CA ALA A 172 3.20 -7.38 -14.89
C ALA A 172 3.24 -6.40 -13.70
N HIS A 173 4.45 -5.97 -13.34
CA HIS A 173 4.67 -4.90 -12.36
C HIS A 173 4.10 -3.59 -12.91
N LEU A 174 3.55 -2.75 -12.03
CA LEU A 174 2.86 -1.53 -12.42
C LEU A 174 3.31 -0.35 -11.58
N GLU A 175 3.88 0.64 -12.26
CA GLU A 175 4.18 1.95 -11.72
C GLU A 175 3.30 3.02 -12.38
N TYR A 176 2.90 4.03 -11.61
CA TYR A 176 1.97 5.05 -12.10
C TYR A 176 2.22 6.42 -11.45
N GLN A 177 2.22 7.47 -12.27
CA GLN A 177 2.29 8.86 -11.81
C GLN A 177 1.55 9.80 -12.78
N ASP A 178 0.59 10.60 -12.26
CA ASP A 178 -0.15 11.69 -12.94
C ASP A 178 -0.45 11.44 -14.44
N GLY A 179 -1.10 10.32 -14.74
CA GLY A 179 -1.52 9.97 -16.10
C GLY A 179 -0.51 9.16 -16.91
N MET A 180 0.62 8.78 -16.33
CA MET A 180 1.62 7.90 -16.94
C MET A 180 1.66 6.56 -16.22
N ALA A 181 1.56 5.47 -16.97
CA ALA A 181 1.72 4.10 -16.48
C ALA A 181 2.96 3.48 -17.11
N VAL A 182 3.71 2.72 -16.31
CA VAL A 182 4.85 1.92 -16.75
C VAL A 182 4.67 0.50 -16.27
N PHE A 183 4.85 -0.46 -17.17
CA PHE A 183 4.84 -1.87 -16.83
C PHE A 183 5.88 -2.63 -17.66
N ASP A 184 6.37 -3.73 -17.12
CA ASP A 184 7.34 -4.57 -17.80
C ASP A 184 6.72 -5.44 -18.88
N ARG A 185 7.50 -5.65 -19.93
CA ARG A 185 7.21 -6.55 -21.03
C ARG A 185 8.11 -7.77 -20.93
N GLU A 186 7.66 -8.89 -21.45
CA GLU A 186 8.51 -10.05 -21.68
C GLU A 186 9.66 -9.67 -22.64
N GLY A 187 10.90 -9.99 -22.28
CA GLY A 187 12.11 -9.65 -23.05
C GLY A 187 12.84 -8.37 -22.62
N ASP A 188 12.91 -8.08 -21.31
CA ASP A 188 13.79 -7.06 -20.71
C ASP A 188 13.58 -5.61 -21.20
N ALA A 189 12.31 -5.23 -21.40
CA ALA A 189 11.94 -3.87 -21.77
C ALA A 189 10.75 -3.37 -20.95
N LEU A 190 10.65 -2.05 -20.82
CA LEU A 190 9.55 -1.38 -20.13
C LEU A 190 8.67 -0.63 -21.14
N GLU A 191 7.34 -0.78 -21.04
CA GLU A 191 6.41 0.01 -21.84
C GLU A 191 5.93 1.23 -21.06
N VAL A 192 5.86 2.37 -21.74
CA VAL A 192 5.36 3.62 -21.17
C VAL A 192 4.07 4.00 -21.88
N TRP A 193 3.01 4.16 -21.09
CA TRP A 193 1.67 4.49 -21.54
C TRP A 193 1.19 5.79 -20.92
N GLN A 194 0.43 6.58 -21.66
CA GLN A 194 -0.06 7.88 -21.21
C GLN A 194 -1.57 8.03 -21.48
N THR A 195 -2.29 8.61 -20.53
CA THR A 195 -3.70 9.02 -20.66
C THR A 195 -3.85 10.54 -20.72
N GLY A 196 -5.04 11.02 -21.09
CA GLY A 196 -5.36 12.44 -21.21
C GLY A 196 -4.77 13.09 -22.46
N LEU A 197 -4.49 12.31 -23.49
CA LEU A 197 -4.04 12.82 -24.78
C LEU A 197 -5.22 13.44 -25.55
N GLU A 198 -4.93 14.34 -26.47
CA GLU A 198 -5.96 14.99 -27.28
C GLU A 198 -6.74 13.93 -28.09
N GLY A 199 -8.07 13.99 -28.03
CA GLY A 199 -8.96 13.06 -28.73
C GLY A 199 -9.20 11.71 -28.04
N THR A 200 -8.63 11.46 -26.85
CA THR A 200 -8.88 10.21 -26.10
C THR A 200 -9.98 10.37 -25.06
N SER A 201 -10.72 9.30 -24.78
CA SER A 201 -11.71 9.26 -23.70
C SER A 201 -11.05 9.29 -22.32
N ARG A 202 -11.81 9.64 -21.27
CA ARG A 202 -11.30 9.58 -19.88
C ARG A 202 -10.84 8.15 -19.55
N GLY A 203 -9.60 8.03 -19.08
CA GLY A 203 -9.01 6.76 -18.68
C GLY A 203 -8.47 5.93 -19.84
N GLU A 204 -8.56 6.40 -21.07
CA GLU A 204 -7.95 5.72 -22.22
C GLU A 204 -6.43 5.99 -22.25
N PHE A 205 -5.62 4.94 -22.34
CA PHE A 205 -4.16 5.06 -22.44
C PHE A 205 -3.66 4.74 -23.85
N ARG A 206 -2.56 5.37 -24.23
CA ARG A 206 -1.81 5.08 -25.47
C ARG A 206 -0.34 4.85 -25.15
N ARG A 207 0.27 3.86 -25.79
CA ARG A 207 1.72 3.62 -25.68
C ARG A 207 2.47 4.79 -26.30
N ILE A 208 3.40 5.37 -25.56
CA ILE A 208 4.26 6.48 -26.02
C ILE A 208 5.72 6.08 -26.20
N ALA A 209 6.18 5.00 -25.55
CA ALA A 209 7.54 4.50 -25.69
C ALA A 209 7.68 3.04 -25.27
N ILE A 210 8.75 2.41 -25.75
CA ILE A 210 9.32 1.16 -25.23
C ILE A 210 10.77 1.50 -24.85
N LEU A 211 11.12 1.27 -23.59
CA LEU A 211 12.44 1.56 -23.04
C LEU A 211 13.25 0.27 -22.97
N ASN A 212 14.37 0.23 -23.68
CA ASN A 212 15.31 -0.89 -23.67
C ASN A 212 16.65 -0.38 -23.13
N HIS A 213 17.14 -1.03 -22.07
CA HIS A 213 18.41 -0.71 -21.40
C HIS A 213 19.47 -1.81 -21.59
N GLY A 214 19.19 -2.83 -22.40
CA GLY A 214 20.16 -3.83 -22.84
C GLY A 214 20.54 -4.90 -21.81
N CYS A 215 19.85 -4.95 -20.66
CA CYS A 215 20.05 -5.96 -19.62
C CYS A 215 18.73 -6.25 -18.88
N GLN A 216 18.74 -7.29 -18.06
CA GLN A 216 17.54 -7.74 -17.35
C GLN A 216 17.00 -6.67 -16.40
N THR A 217 15.71 -6.38 -16.50
CA THR A 217 15.00 -5.57 -15.50
C THR A 217 14.68 -6.43 -14.29
N ARG A 218 15.24 -6.07 -13.14
CA ARG A 218 14.92 -6.72 -11.87
C ARG A 218 13.84 -5.96 -11.09
N GLY A 219 13.76 -4.64 -11.25
CA GLY A 219 12.69 -3.80 -10.69
C GLY A 219 12.74 -2.37 -11.22
N PHE A 220 11.67 -1.62 -11.01
CA PHE A 220 11.58 -0.22 -11.40
C PHE A 220 10.56 0.55 -10.54
N GLN A 221 10.76 1.86 -10.41
CA GLN A 221 9.91 2.75 -9.63
C GLN A 221 9.74 4.07 -10.41
N LEU A 222 8.49 4.55 -10.53
CA LEU A 222 8.17 5.84 -11.16
C LEU A 222 7.74 6.86 -10.09
N SER A 223 8.55 7.90 -9.90
CA SER A 223 8.19 9.05 -9.07
C SER A 223 9.00 10.28 -9.48
N TYR A 224 8.57 11.47 -9.06
CA TYR A 224 9.23 12.74 -9.38
C TYR A 224 9.47 12.97 -10.89
N TRP A 225 8.61 12.44 -11.77
CA TRP A 225 8.80 12.44 -13.22
C TRP A 225 10.11 11.78 -13.68
N THR A 226 10.64 10.87 -12.87
CA THR A 226 11.82 10.06 -13.16
C THR A 226 11.51 8.58 -12.98
N LEU A 227 11.89 7.76 -13.95
CA LEU A 227 11.78 6.31 -13.84
C LEU A 227 13.17 5.77 -13.49
N CYS A 228 13.30 5.18 -12.31
CA CYS A 228 14.49 4.47 -11.90
C CYS A 228 14.30 2.97 -12.16
N VAL A 229 15.33 2.32 -12.69
CA VAL A 229 15.33 0.89 -13.02
C VAL A 229 16.58 0.24 -12.42
N VAL A 230 16.42 -0.96 -11.89
CA VAL A 230 17.51 -1.76 -11.32
C VAL A 230 17.66 -3.09 -12.07
N SER A 231 18.90 -3.50 -12.30
CA SER A 231 19.29 -4.81 -12.82
C SER A 231 20.06 -5.61 -11.77
N ASN A 232 19.99 -6.94 -11.84
CA ASN A 232 20.85 -7.84 -11.07
C ASN A 232 22.31 -7.83 -11.58
N GLN A 233 22.57 -7.28 -12.77
CA GLN A 233 23.89 -7.23 -13.40
C GLN A 233 24.73 -6.01 -12.95
N GLY A 234 24.47 -5.48 -11.75
CA GLY A 234 25.23 -4.33 -11.23
C GLY A 234 24.94 -3.00 -11.93
N GLN A 235 23.74 -2.83 -12.51
CA GLN A 235 23.38 -1.63 -13.25
C GLN A 235 22.07 -0.99 -12.76
N GLY A 236 22.08 0.34 -12.67
CA GLY A 236 20.90 1.17 -12.46
C GLY A 236 20.70 2.16 -13.60
N PHE A 237 19.46 2.55 -13.86
CA PHE A 237 19.13 3.50 -14.94
C PHE A 237 18.15 4.56 -14.44
N VAL A 238 18.34 5.80 -14.86
CA VAL A 238 17.42 6.91 -14.57
C VAL A 238 16.94 7.51 -15.89
N TYR A 239 15.64 7.49 -16.11
CA TYR A 239 15.00 8.12 -17.26
C TYR A 239 14.26 9.38 -16.85
N ASP A 240 14.42 10.44 -17.64
CA ASP A 240 13.59 11.65 -17.57
C ASP A 240 12.27 11.39 -18.30
N MET A 241 11.19 11.33 -17.52
CA MET A 241 9.83 11.07 -17.98
C MET A 241 9.09 12.34 -18.37
N THR A 242 9.72 13.52 -18.31
CA THR A 242 9.17 14.77 -18.87
C THR A 242 9.40 14.88 -20.38
N GLN A 243 10.41 14.19 -20.91
CA GLN A 243 10.69 14.12 -22.35
C GLN A 243 9.66 13.26 -23.09
N ARG A 244 9.45 13.53 -24.38
CA ARG A 244 8.59 12.73 -25.26
C ARG A 244 9.37 12.36 -26.54
N PRO A 245 9.81 11.10 -26.73
CA PRO A 245 9.73 9.99 -25.76
C PRO A 245 10.65 10.22 -24.53
N PRO A 246 10.43 9.49 -23.41
CA PRO A 246 11.34 9.51 -22.26
C PRO A 246 12.79 9.20 -22.65
N LYS A 247 13.76 9.78 -21.94
CA LYS A 247 15.18 9.66 -22.26
C LYS A 247 16.00 9.19 -21.07
N LEU A 248 16.92 8.26 -21.30
CA LEU A 248 17.93 7.88 -20.32
C LEU A 248 18.83 9.08 -20.04
N THR A 249 18.92 9.51 -18.79
CA THR A 249 19.77 10.63 -18.35
C THR A 249 21.03 10.15 -17.64
N THR A 250 20.93 9.09 -16.86
CA THR A 250 22.03 8.58 -16.03
C THR A 250 22.02 7.06 -16.03
N GLN A 251 23.20 6.47 -16.18
CA GLN A 251 23.46 5.06 -15.92
C GLN A 251 24.34 4.96 -14.67
N LEU A 252 23.95 4.12 -13.72
CA LEU A 252 24.60 3.92 -12.45
C LEU A 252 25.28 2.56 -12.44
N GLU A 253 26.50 2.53 -11.90
CA GLU A 253 27.15 1.29 -11.49
C GLU A 253 26.75 1.02 -10.04
N ILE A 254 26.10 -0.12 -9.81
CA ILE A 254 25.64 -0.57 -8.50
C ILE A 254 26.23 -1.94 -8.22
N GLU A 255 26.10 -2.42 -6.98
CA GLU A 255 26.51 -3.78 -6.69
C GLU A 255 25.63 -4.81 -7.41
N HIS A 256 26.23 -5.98 -7.68
CA HIS A 256 25.52 -7.11 -8.28
C HIS A 256 24.50 -7.70 -7.30
N ASP A 257 23.54 -8.46 -7.83
CA ASP A 257 22.55 -9.20 -7.05
C ASP A 257 21.58 -8.31 -6.25
N ALA A 258 21.25 -7.13 -6.80
CA ALA A 258 20.18 -6.30 -6.25
C ALA A 258 18.86 -7.08 -6.20
N VAL A 259 18.12 -6.95 -5.09
CA VAL A 259 16.90 -7.75 -4.81
C VAL A 259 15.77 -7.41 -5.80
N GLY A 260 15.78 -6.20 -6.36
CA GLY A 260 14.72 -5.68 -7.25
C GLY A 260 13.83 -4.63 -6.61
N HIS A 261 14.02 -4.35 -5.32
CA HIS A 261 13.37 -3.22 -4.66
C HIS A 261 14.21 -1.97 -4.74
N LEU A 262 13.55 -0.87 -5.06
CA LEU A 262 14.11 0.46 -5.00
C LEU A 262 13.03 1.48 -4.67
N ASP A 263 13.46 2.59 -4.10
CA ASP A 263 12.64 3.78 -3.97
C ASP A 263 13.49 5.04 -4.19
N GLN A 264 12.87 6.19 -4.39
CA GLN A 264 13.59 7.39 -4.78
C GLN A 264 12.97 8.65 -4.18
N SER A 265 13.79 9.69 -4.01
CA SER A 265 13.39 11.07 -3.79
C SER A 265 13.55 11.87 -5.08
N GLU A 266 13.45 13.20 -5.04
CA GLU A 266 13.77 14.06 -6.18
C GLU A 266 15.23 13.90 -6.66
N ASP A 267 16.17 13.70 -5.74
CA ASP A 267 17.62 13.76 -5.96
C ASP A 267 18.34 12.41 -5.88
N VAL A 268 17.82 11.44 -5.11
CA VAL A 268 18.48 10.14 -4.89
C VAL A 268 17.61 8.95 -5.27
N VAL A 269 18.27 7.81 -5.44
CA VAL A 269 17.65 6.48 -5.53
C VAL A 269 18.29 5.58 -4.49
N VAL A 270 17.48 4.76 -3.82
CA VAL A 270 17.89 3.78 -2.82
C VAL A 270 17.59 2.39 -3.34
N TYR A 271 18.61 1.55 -3.45
CA TYR A 271 18.48 0.16 -3.87
C TYR A 271 18.56 -0.77 -2.68
N SER A 272 17.70 -1.78 -2.66
CA SER A 272 17.81 -2.87 -1.70
C SER A 272 18.82 -3.92 -2.17
N MET A 273 19.84 -4.15 -1.36
CA MET A 273 20.94 -5.09 -1.59
C MET A 273 20.87 -6.31 -0.66
N GLY A 274 19.66 -6.67 -0.23
CA GLY A 274 19.43 -7.87 0.58
C GLY A 274 20.16 -7.78 1.93
N PRO A 275 21.02 -8.75 2.29
CA PRO A 275 21.76 -8.71 3.55
C PRO A 275 22.68 -7.49 3.72
N ARG A 276 23.06 -6.82 2.62
CA ARG A 276 23.95 -5.65 2.63
C ARG A 276 23.23 -4.34 2.97
N GLY A 277 21.90 -4.38 3.11
CA GLY A 277 21.07 -3.22 3.47
C GLY A 277 20.71 -2.37 2.26
N TYR A 278 20.62 -1.06 2.46
CA TYR A 278 20.08 -0.14 1.46
C TYR A 278 21.15 0.83 0.95
N HIS A 279 21.45 0.77 -0.34
CA HIS A 279 22.50 1.54 -0.98
C HIS A 279 21.92 2.81 -1.62
N VAL A 280 22.45 3.97 -1.24
CA VAL A 280 21.94 5.27 -1.69
C VAL A 280 22.86 5.85 -2.76
N HIS A 281 22.27 6.28 -3.88
CA HIS A 281 23.00 6.90 -4.99
C HIS A 281 22.35 8.22 -5.42
N ASP A 282 23.17 9.18 -5.83
CA ASP A 282 22.71 10.43 -6.46
C ASP A 282 22.23 10.15 -7.89
N LYS A 283 21.00 10.55 -8.24
CA LYS A 283 20.41 10.25 -9.55
C LYS A 283 21.08 10.98 -10.71
N LYS A 284 21.69 12.14 -10.45
CA LYS A 284 22.24 13.00 -11.51
C LYS A 284 23.66 12.59 -11.89
N SER A 285 24.49 12.30 -10.90
CA SER A 285 25.89 11.95 -11.05
C SER A 285 26.15 10.45 -11.04
N GLY A 286 25.21 9.66 -10.50
CA GLY A 286 25.37 8.23 -10.27
C GLY A 286 26.27 7.87 -9.08
N VAL A 287 26.78 8.87 -8.36
CA VAL A 287 27.72 8.66 -7.25
C VAL A 287 27.04 7.92 -6.10
N PHE A 288 27.73 6.92 -5.58
CA PHE A 288 27.38 6.23 -4.35
C PHE A 288 27.56 7.14 -3.13
N LEU A 289 26.49 7.33 -2.35
CA LEU A 289 26.45 8.24 -1.21
C LEU A 289 26.65 7.51 0.14
N GLY A 290 26.32 6.22 0.20
CA GLY A 290 26.53 5.39 1.40
C GLY A 290 25.48 4.28 1.55
N VAL A 291 25.53 3.61 2.69
CA VAL A 291 24.63 2.48 3.03
C VAL A 291 23.88 2.76 4.32
N LEU A 292 22.58 2.47 4.32
CA LEU A 292 21.81 2.30 5.56
C LEU A 292 21.88 0.82 5.95
N GLN A 293 22.46 0.52 7.11
CA GLN A 293 22.71 -0.85 7.59
C GLN A 293 21.86 -1.16 8.82
N PRO A 294 20.63 -1.67 8.66
CA PRO A 294 19.72 -1.90 9.78
C PRO A 294 20.28 -2.85 10.85
N SER A 295 21.19 -3.77 10.48
CA SER A 295 21.88 -4.69 11.39
C SER A 295 22.67 -3.97 12.49
N HIS A 296 23.01 -2.69 12.31
CA HIS A 296 23.74 -1.88 13.28
C HIS A 296 22.83 -1.08 14.23
N CYS A 297 21.51 -1.25 14.16
CA CYS A 297 20.58 -0.54 15.05
C CYS A 297 20.68 -1.06 16.49
N MET A 298 20.78 -0.14 17.45
CA MET A 298 20.80 -0.45 18.89
C MET A 298 19.41 -0.33 19.51
N ASP A 299 18.62 0.62 19.05
CA ASP A 299 17.25 0.83 19.52
C ASP A 299 16.32 -0.20 18.90
N LYS A 300 15.74 -1.03 19.76
CA LYS A 300 14.88 -2.15 19.38
C LYS A 300 13.53 -2.06 20.07
N TYR A 301 12.51 -2.35 19.29
CA TYR A 301 11.12 -2.48 19.71
C TYR A 301 10.57 -3.80 19.18
N HIS A 302 9.44 -4.23 19.70
CA HIS A 302 8.74 -5.37 19.12
C HIS A 302 7.23 -5.22 19.15
N ILE A 303 6.57 -5.93 18.25
CA ILE A 303 5.12 -6.09 18.18
C ILE A 303 4.82 -7.58 18.28
N ARG A 304 3.90 -7.94 19.18
CA ARG A 304 3.34 -9.29 19.21
C ARG A 304 2.06 -9.33 18.38
N PRO A 305 1.81 -10.44 17.66
CA PRO A 305 0.56 -10.59 16.91
C PRO A 305 -0.63 -10.46 17.88
N PRO A 306 -1.72 -9.77 17.46
CA PRO A 306 -2.93 -9.71 18.27
C PRO A 306 -3.46 -11.12 18.57
N VAL A 307 -3.88 -11.35 19.81
CA VAL A 307 -4.49 -12.63 20.19
C VAL A 307 -5.75 -12.84 19.35
N THR A 308 -5.70 -13.79 18.42
CA THR A 308 -6.81 -14.12 17.54
C THR A 308 -7.96 -14.70 18.35
N ILE A 309 -9.01 -13.90 18.59
CA ILE A 309 -10.35 -14.41 18.87
C ILE A 309 -10.98 -14.75 17.51
N SER A 310 -10.31 -15.59 16.72
CA SER A 310 -10.81 -15.94 15.40
C SER A 310 -11.95 -16.95 15.56
N PRO A 311 -13.11 -16.73 14.91
CA PRO A 311 -14.07 -17.83 14.73
C PRO A 311 -13.35 -18.96 13.99
N SER A 312 -13.75 -20.22 14.23
CA SER A 312 -13.20 -21.37 13.50
C SER A 312 -13.16 -21.07 12.00
N ALA A 313 -12.15 -21.55 11.29
CA ALA A 313 -11.96 -21.26 9.87
C ALA A 313 -13.25 -21.43 9.04
N SER A 314 -14.04 -22.47 9.32
CA SER A 314 -15.34 -22.73 8.67
C SER A 314 -16.40 -21.64 8.96
N ALA A 315 -16.38 -21.06 10.16
CA ALA A 315 -17.28 -19.98 10.56
C ALA A 315 -16.88 -18.63 9.95
N ALA A 316 -15.59 -18.36 9.77
CA ALA A 316 -15.11 -17.20 9.01
C ALA A 316 -15.58 -17.29 7.54
N LEU A 317 -15.35 -18.44 6.89
CA LEU A 317 -15.80 -18.68 5.52
C LEU A 317 -17.33 -18.59 5.38
N ALA A 318 -18.09 -19.20 6.31
CA ALA A 318 -19.54 -19.08 6.35
C ALA A 318 -20.02 -17.62 6.56
N GLY A 319 -19.26 -16.83 7.32
CA GLY A 319 -19.48 -15.39 7.48
C GLY A 319 -19.30 -14.63 6.17
N THR A 320 -18.18 -14.83 5.48
CA THR A 320 -17.89 -14.23 4.16
C THR A 320 -18.97 -14.56 3.14
N ILE A 321 -19.41 -15.82 3.15
CA ILE A 321 -20.51 -16.30 2.31
C ILE A 321 -21.84 -15.57 2.63
N ARG A 322 -22.13 -15.33 3.91
CA ARG A 322 -23.36 -14.63 4.37
C ARG A 322 -23.33 -13.13 4.12
N HIS A 323 -22.17 -12.49 4.26
CA HIS A 323 -21.99 -11.06 4.00
C HIS A 323 -22.09 -10.70 2.52
N GLY A 324 -22.10 -11.71 1.65
CA GLY A 324 -22.26 -11.55 0.21
C GLY A 324 -20.93 -11.19 -0.46
N PRO A 325 -20.77 -11.45 -1.77
CA PRO A 325 -19.53 -11.14 -2.48
C PRO A 325 -19.29 -9.63 -2.61
N THR A 326 -18.04 -9.28 -2.96
CA THR A 326 -17.50 -7.92 -3.12
C THR A 326 -18.45 -6.86 -3.70
N HIS A 327 -19.32 -7.21 -4.65
CA HIS A 327 -20.26 -6.29 -5.29
C HIS A 327 -21.25 -5.60 -4.32
N GLN A 328 -21.49 -6.16 -3.12
CA GLN A 328 -22.30 -5.48 -2.08
C GLN A 328 -21.50 -4.50 -1.22
N LEU A 329 -20.17 -4.53 -1.30
CA LEU A 329 -19.25 -3.69 -0.52
C LEU A 329 -18.68 -2.54 -1.36
N PHE A 330 -19.26 -2.21 -2.51
CA PHE A 330 -18.90 -1.03 -3.28
C PHE A 330 -20.18 -0.28 -3.68
N PRO A 331 -20.36 1.01 -3.34
CA PRO A 331 -19.41 1.94 -2.72
C PRO A 331 -19.23 1.71 -1.20
N LEU A 332 -18.55 2.63 -0.50
CA LEU A 332 -18.27 2.57 0.94
C LEU A 332 -19.47 2.12 1.78
N GLY A 333 -19.25 1.07 2.57
CA GLY A 333 -20.21 0.54 3.51
C GLY A 333 -20.47 1.45 4.72
N PRO A 334 -21.34 1.00 5.65
CA PRO A 334 -21.65 1.75 6.87
C PRO A 334 -20.41 1.91 7.78
N PRO A 335 -20.39 2.93 8.66
CA PRO A 335 -19.29 3.15 9.59
C PRO A 335 -19.17 2.01 10.62
N ARG A 336 -17.94 1.57 10.87
CA ARG A 336 -17.57 0.42 11.71
C ARG A 336 -16.38 0.75 12.60
N LYS A 337 -16.24 0.05 13.73
CA LYS A 337 -15.11 0.21 14.67
C LYS A 337 -14.29 -1.08 14.86
N ASP A 338 -14.66 -2.13 14.14
CA ASP A 338 -14.11 -3.48 14.25
C ASP A 338 -13.24 -3.89 13.06
N CYS A 339 -13.04 -2.99 12.08
CA CYS A 339 -12.20 -3.26 10.90
C CYS A 339 -10.70 -3.26 11.24
N LEU A 340 -10.28 -2.41 12.18
CA LEU A 340 -8.89 -2.24 12.60
C LEU A 340 -8.72 -2.74 14.04
N VAL A 341 -7.77 -3.66 14.24
CA VAL A 341 -7.48 -4.27 15.55
C VAL A 341 -6.29 -3.54 16.18
N PRO A 342 -6.43 -2.95 17.37
CA PRO A 342 -5.31 -2.25 18.02
C PRO A 342 -4.10 -3.16 18.23
N ILE A 343 -2.90 -2.61 18.08
CA ILE A 343 -1.64 -3.29 18.40
C ILE A 343 -0.85 -2.49 19.42
N GLU A 344 0.03 -3.17 20.16
CA GLU A 344 0.91 -2.56 21.15
C GLU A 344 2.37 -2.77 20.73
N ILE A 345 3.13 -1.68 20.76
CA ILE A 345 4.57 -1.68 20.51
C ILE A 345 5.25 -1.70 21.87
N THR A 346 6.22 -2.58 22.05
CA THR A 346 6.93 -2.76 23.33
C THR A 346 8.41 -2.47 23.17
N ASN A 347 9.03 -1.89 24.20
CA ASN A 347 10.47 -1.66 24.25
C ASN A 347 11.26 -2.97 24.31
N GLY A 348 12.40 -2.98 23.63
CA GLY A 348 13.35 -4.09 23.62
C GLY A 348 13.11 -5.10 22.49
N PRO A 349 14.07 -6.03 22.29
CA PRO A 349 13.99 -7.04 21.25
C PRO A 349 12.80 -7.98 21.47
N LEU A 350 12.33 -8.58 20.39
CA LEU A 350 11.37 -9.67 20.44
C LEU A 350 12.00 -10.85 21.22
N PRO A 351 11.25 -11.49 22.14
CA PRO A 351 11.76 -12.67 22.82
C PRO A 351 12.19 -13.75 21.81
N PRO A 352 13.30 -14.46 22.06
CA PRO A 352 13.80 -15.46 21.12
C PRO A 352 12.76 -16.56 20.90
N SER A 353 12.47 -16.85 19.63
CA SER A 353 11.58 -17.94 19.25
C SER A 353 12.20 -19.29 19.62
N SER A 354 11.36 -20.22 20.08
CA SER A 354 11.72 -21.63 20.21
C SER A 354 11.62 -22.40 18.90
N ASP A 355 11.11 -21.77 17.85
CA ASP A 355 10.94 -22.35 16.52
C ASP A 355 12.30 -22.49 15.81
N PRO A 356 12.72 -23.72 15.43
CA PRO A 356 13.95 -23.93 14.68
C PRO A 356 13.97 -23.25 13.30
N GLU A 357 12.82 -23.00 12.66
CA GLU A 357 12.71 -22.37 11.35
C GLU A 357 12.73 -20.83 11.40
N HIS A 358 12.88 -20.24 12.58
CA HIS A 358 12.89 -18.79 12.74
C HIS A 358 14.15 -18.14 12.12
N VAL A 359 13.94 -17.20 11.19
CA VAL A 359 15.02 -16.48 10.49
C VAL A 359 15.85 -15.63 11.46
N ARG A 360 17.11 -16.04 11.68
CA ARG A 360 18.02 -15.39 12.64
C ARG A 360 18.57 -14.06 12.10
N HIS A 361 19.05 -13.22 13.01
CA HIS A 361 19.58 -11.88 12.69
C HIS A 361 20.69 -11.85 11.63
N GLY A 362 21.54 -12.88 11.56
CA GLY A 362 22.65 -12.93 10.59
C GLY A 362 22.26 -13.37 9.18
N GLU A 363 21.04 -13.89 9.01
CA GLU A 363 20.52 -14.48 7.76
C GLU A 363 19.38 -13.64 7.17
N ASP A 364 19.19 -12.43 7.71
CA ASP A 364 18.09 -11.56 7.34
C ASP A 364 18.37 -10.87 6.01
N GLU A 365 17.32 -10.80 5.20
CA GLU A 365 17.36 -10.19 3.88
C GLU A 365 16.45 -8.97 3.90
N TRP A 366 17.00 -7.81 3.54
CA TRP A 366 16.24 -6.57 3.44
C TRP A 366 15.62 -6.49 2.04
N GLY A 367 14.33 -6.25 1.98
CA GLY A 367 13.54 -6.25 0.75
C GLY A 367 13.02 -4.84 0.46
N ALA A 368 11.72 -4.64 0.56
CA ALA A 368 11.08 -3.35 0.35
C ALA A 368 11.70 -2.25 1.22
N GLY A 369 11.87 -1.07 0.64
CA GLY A 369 12.30 0.15 1.33
C GLY A 369 11.58 1.34 0.73
N MET A 370 11.26 2.35 1.53
CA MET A 370 10.49 3.51 1.08
C MET A 370 10.89 4.79 1.82
N LEU A 371 10.91 5.89 1.07
CA LEU A 371 11.19 7.25 1.51
C LEU A 371 9.89 8.04 1.71
N ASP A 372 9.85 8.87 2.74
CA ASP A 372 8.85 9.92 2.93
C ASP A 372 9.52 11.17 3.53
N GLY A 373 9.94 12.09 2.65
CA GLY A 373 10.75 13.23 3.05
C GLY A 373 12.15 12.83 3.57
N ASP A 374 12.37 13.03 4.87
CA ASP A 374 13.61 12.63 5.56
C ASP A 374 13.52 11.24 6.19
N LEU A 375 12.32 10.67 6.32
CA LEU A 375 12.11 9.31 6.82
C LEU A 375 12.50 8.30 5.73
N PHE A 376 13.24 7.28 6.12
CA PHE A 376 13.38 6.04 5.38
C PHE A 376 12.90 4.87 6.24
N ALA A 377 12.11 3.99 5.66
CA ALA A 377 11.75 2.72 6.28
C ALA A 377 12.15 1.54 5.41
N GLY A 378 12.50 0.42 6.03
CA GLY A 378 12.85 -0.82 5.36
C GLY A 378 12.15 -2.02 5.99
N PHE A 379 11.87 -3.05 5.21
CA PHE A 379 11.26 -4.29 5.67
C PHE A 379 12.15 -5.49 5.33
N SER A 380 12.23 -6.44 6.24
CA SER A 380 13.06 -7.63 6.10
C SER A 380 12.28 -8.94 6.10
N ARG A 381 12.91 -9.99 5.57
CA ARG A 381 12.38 -11.36 5.53
C ARG A 381 12.01 -11.88 6.92
N ALA A 382 12.81 -11.57 7.92
CA ALA A 382 12.55 -11.95 9.30
C ALA A 382 11.43 -11.14 9.98
N GLY A 383 10.65 -10.33 9.25
CA GLY A 383 9.58 -9.52 9.82
C GLY A 383 10.09 -8.33 10.64
N ARG A 384 11.26 -7.78 10.28
CA ARG A 384 11.83 -6.60 10.93
C ARG A 384 11.56 -5.35 10.11
N VAL A 385 11.23 -4.27 10.79
CA VAL A 385 11.00 -2.95 10.18
C VAL A 385 12.10 -2.02 10.65
N PHE A 386 12.94 -1.59 9.73
CA PHE A 386 13.92 -0.54 9.94
C PHE A 386 13.24 0.82 9.84
N VAL A 387 13.48 1.71 10.80
CA VAL A 387 12.94 3.07 10.84
C VAL A 387 14.10 4.05 11.03
N CYS A 388 14.36 4.85 9.99
CA CYS A 388 15.38 5.89 9.98
C CYS A 388 14.74 7.27 9.85
N SER A 389 14.66 7.99 10.97
CA SER A 389 13.98 9.30 11.06
C SER A 389 14.59 10.40 10.17
N ASP A 390 15.88 10.31 9.86
CA ASP A 390 16.61 11.21 8.96
C ASP A 390 17.72 10.43 8.25
N TRP A 391 17.40 9.87 7.09
CA TRP A 391 18.33 9.03 6.34
C TRP A 391 19.54 9.82 5.84
N ARG A 392 19.38 11.10 5.49
CA ARG A 392 20.47 11.95 5.02
C ARG A 392 21.50 12.11 6.12
N LYS A 393 21.08 12.43 7.35
CA LYS A 393 21.99 12.51 8.50
C LYS A 393 22.58 11.15 8.86
N ALA A 394 21.81 10.06 8.75
CA ALA A 394 22.28 8.72 9.09
C ALA A 394 23.51 8.28 8.26
N LEU A 395 23.61 8.71 7.00
CA LEU A 395 24.75 8.37 6.13
C LEU A 395 26.09 9.01 6.54
N HIS A 396 26.10 10.04 7.40
CA HIS A 396 27.31 10.83 7.66
C HIS A 396 28.31 10.16 8.63
N SER A 397 27.82 9.42 9.62
CA SER A 397 28.67 8.77 10.63
C SER A 397 27.90 7.72 11.42
N GLN A 398 28.60 6.77 12.04
CA GLN A 398 28.01 5.73 12.89
C GLN A 398 27.20 6.31 14.05
N THR A 399 27.69 7.35 14.73
CA THR A 399 26.95 8.00 15.83
C THR A 399 25.67 8.67 15.33
N SER A 400 25.70 9.26 14.13
CA SER A 400 24.51 9.84 13.52
C SER A 400 23.52 8.76 13.09
N PHE A 401 24.00 7.65 12.54
CA PHE A 401 23.19 6.49 12.21
C PHE A 401 22.42 5.99 13.44
N GLU A 402 23.12 5.75 14.55
CA GLU A 402 22.52 5.30 15.81
C GLU A 402 21.47 6.27 16.37
N ALA A 403 21.70 7.58 16.26
CA ALA A 403 20.78 8.60 16.77
C ALA A 403 19.46 8.75 15.97
N HIS A 404 19.41 8.22 14.75
CA HIS A 404 18.27 8.36 13.85
C HIS A 404 17.61 7.03 13.50
N SER A 405 18.15 5.90 13.95
CA SER A 405 17.78 4.58 13.47
C SER A 405 17.27 3.67 14.58
N SER A 406 16.20 2.94 14.29
CA SER A 406 15.62 1.94 15.18
C SER A 406 15.06 0.76 14.38
N VAL A 407 14.82 -0.36 15.05
CA VAL A 407 14.19 -1.55 14.45
C VAL A 407 13.00 -2.00 15.27
N ILE A 408 11.91 -2.32 14.59
CA ILE A 408 10.74 -2.98 15.16
C ILE A 408 10.76 -4.44 14.72
N GLU A 409 10.80 -5.37 15.67
CA GLU A 409 10.82 -6.81 15.44
C GLU A 409 9.40 -7.39 15.60
N CYS A 410 8.99 -8.23 14.67
CA CYS A 410 7.71 -8.94 14.72
C CYS A 410 7.93 -10.44 14.57
N GLU A 411 7.00 -11.25 15.07
CA GLU A 411 7.01 -12.70 14.84
C GLU A 411 6.71 -12.98 13.37
N SER A 412 7.66 -13.60 12.67
CA SER A 412 7.56 -13.97 11.26
C SER A 412 8.30 -15.28 11.00
N ASP A 413 7.75 -16.10 10.11
CA ASP A 413 8.35 -17.29 9.52
C ASP A 413 9.01 -16.99 8.15
N GLY A 414 8.91 -15.75 7.66
CA GLY A 414 9.44 -15.32 6.37
C GLY A 414 8.61 -15.75 5.15
N SER A 415 7.49 -16.46 5.34
CA SER A 415 6.64 -16.95 4.24
C SER A 415 5.99 -15.83 3.43
N SER A 416 5.73 -14.68 4.05
CA SER A 416 5.15 -13.50 3.40
C SER A 416 6.18 -12.58 2.73
N PHE A 417 7.47 -12.95 2.70
CA PHE A 417 8.53 -12.17 2.06
C PHE A 417 8.62 -12.40 0.53
N ASP A 418 7.52 -12.81 -0.09
CA ASP A 418 7.48 -12.97 -1.54
C ASP A 418 7.80 -11.62 -2.22
N LEU A 419 8.61 -11.70 -3.27
CA LEU A 419 9.13 -10.56 -4.01
C LEU A 419 9.83 -9.50 -3.14
N GLY A 420 10.30 -9.80 -1.92
CA GLY A 420 10.96 -8.86 -1.00
C GLY A 420 10.00 -8.13 -0.04
N GLY A 421 8.75 -8.59 0.07
CA GLY A 421 7.75 -8.06 0.99
C GLY A 421 7.17 -6.72 0.57
N TRP A 422 6.30 -6.17 1.43
CA TRP A 422 5.52 -4.98 1.15
C TRP A 422 5.61 -3.97 2.26
N LEU A 423 5.84 -2.71 1.88
CA LEU A 423 5.98 -1.57 2.77
C LEU A 423 5.33 -0.36 2.12
N SER A 424 4.66 0.47 2.91
CA SER A 424 4.30 1.83 2.52
C SER A 424 4.46 2.79 3.71
N VAL A 425 4.84 4.02 3.40
CA VAL A 425 5.02 5.10 4.37
C VAL A 425 4.19 6.31 3.92
N HIS A 426 3.47 6.93 4.84
CA HIS A 426 2.80 8.21 4.59
C HIS A 426 2.45 8.88 5.90
N ASN A 427 2.71 10.19 6.03
CA ASN A 427 2.27 11.01 7.16
C ASN A 427 2.58 10.39 8.53
N HIS A 428 3.87 10.12 8.79
CA HIS A 428 4.36 9.53 10.05
C HIS A 428 3.75 8.15 10.37
N ARG A 429 3.36 7.38 9.35
CA ARG A 429 2.84 6.01 9.51
C ARG A 429 3.55 5.06 8.58
N LEU A 430 3.86 3.89 9.11
CA LEU A 430 4.42 2.76 8.40
C LEU A 430 3.34 1.70 8.24
N THR A 431 3.26 1.07 7.08
CA THR A 431 2.45 -0.13 6.90
C THR A 431 3.23 -1.23 6.23
N PHE A 432 3.10 -2.46 6.73
CA PHE A 432 3.84 -3.63 6.26
C PHE A 432 3.03 -4.91 6.50
N GLU A 433 3.29 -5.94 5.71
CA GLU A 433 2.61 -7.24 5.81
C GLU A 433 3.46 -8.25 6.56
N ILE A 434 2.83 -8.98 7.48
CA ILE A 434 3.37 -10.19 8.08
C ILE A 434 2.27 -11.23 8.09
N GLN A 435 2.50 -12.35 7.39
CA GLN A 435 1.56 -13.46 7.28
C GLN A 435 0.18 -12.99 6.79
N ASP A 436 -0.88 -13.17 7.58
CA ASP A 436 -2.27 -12.85 7.23
C ASP A 436 -2.69 -11.43 7.62
N ARG A 437 -1.74 -10.59 8.04
CA ARG A 437 -2.00 -9.26 8.60
C ARG A 437 -1.13 -8.18 7.99
N ILE A 438 -1.78 -7.03 7.84
CA ILE A 438 -1.11 -5.76 7.62
C ILE A 438 -1.06 -5.03 8.95
N TYR A 439 0.11 -4.51 9.29
CA TYR A 439 0.33 -3.67 10.44
C TYR A 439 0.37 -2.22 9.97
N VAL A 440 -0.17 -1.31 10.77
CA VAL A 440 -0.12 0.14 10.58
C VAL A 440 0.42 0.73 11.87
N VAL A 441 1.68 1.15 11.83
CA VAL A 441 2.43 1.67 12.97
C VAL A 441 2.53 3.18 12.86
N ALA A 442 2.07 3.88 13.89
CA ALA A 442 2.25 5.33 14.01
C ALA A 442 3.61 5.69 14.62
N LEU A 443 4.29 6.63 14.00
CA LEU A 443 5.50 7.30 14.49
C LEU A 443 5.12 8.62 15.17
N ASP A 444 6.08 9.25 15.85
CA ASP A 444 5.91 10.62 16.33
C ASP A 444 6.14 11.66 15.22
N ASP A 445 5.95 12.93 15.56
CA ASP A 445 6.11 14.06 14.63
C ASP A 445 7.58 14.20 14.12
N ASP A 446 8.54 13.56 14.78
CA ASP A 446 9.96 13.53 14.42
C ASP A 446 10.36 12.23 13.68
N ASN A 447 9.38 11.47 13.16
CA ASN A 447 9.59 10.20 12.45
C ASN A 447 10.28 9.11 13.27
N ARG A 448 10.12 9.11 14.60
CA ARG A 448 10.64 8.07 15.50
C ARG A 448 9.53 7.18 16.01
N VAL A 449 9.91 5.98 16.47
CA VAL A 449 9.00 5.13 17.22
C VAL A 449 8.58 5.88 18.49
N GLN A 450 7.27 6.03 18.68
CA GLN A 450 6.71 6.81 19.79
C GLN A 450 7.11 6.24 21.15
N ASN A 451 6.97 7.05 22.21
CA ASN A 451 7.06 6.55 23.57
C ASN A 451 5.96 5.50 23.83
N VAL A 452 6.38 4.24 23.97
CA VAL A 452 5.49 3.09 24.14
C VAL A 452 4.63 3.13 25.40
N ASP A 453 5.07 3.85 26.45
CA ASP A 453 4.32 3.96 27.70
C ASP A 453 3.17 4.97 27.62
N CYS A 454 3.26 5.91 26.67
CA CYS A 454 2.27 6.96 26.47
C CYS A 454 2.20 7.37 24.99
N PRO A 455 1.72 6.48 24.10
CA PRO A 455 1.65 6.77 22.67
C PRO A 455 0.62 7.86 22.41
N ALA A 456 1.00 8.86 21.61
CA ALA A 456 0.10 9.95 21.21
C ALA A 456 -0.84 9.52 20.08
N LEU A 457 -0.37 8.64 19.20
CA LEU A 457 -1.08 8.12 18.04
C LEU A 457 -1.24 6.60 18.15
N ALA A 458 -2.43 6.11 17.83
CA ALA A 458 -2.71 4.68 17.81
C ALA A 458 -2.08 3.97 16.60
N SER A 459 -1.64 2.73 16.86
CA SER A 459 -1.23 1.74 15.87
C SER A 459 -2.25 0.59 15.86
N TYR A 460 -2.44 -0.04 14.71
CA TYR A 460 -3.41 -1.13 14.55
C TYR A 460 -3.00 -2.09 13.43
N SER A 461 -3.76 -3.18 13.28
CA SER A 461 -3.60 -4.17 12.21
C SER A 461 -4.94 -4.49 11.56
N LEU A 462 -4.88 -5.06 10.36
CA LEU A 462 -6.03 -5.52 9.59
C LEU A 462 -5.69 -6.80 8.83
N LEU A 463 -6.70 -7.64 8.58
CA LEU A 463 -6.53 -8.89 7.85
C LEU A 463 -6.33 -8.65 6.35
N THR A 464 -5.51 -9.49 5.70
CA THR A 464 -5.27 -9.48 4.24
C THR A 464 -6.34 -10.24 3.45
N SER A 465 -7.20 -10.98 4.15
CA SER A 465 -8.24 -11.83 3.57
C SER A 465 -9.57 -11.74 4.30
N SER A 466 -10.64 -12.18 3.64
CA SER A 466 -11.97 -12.31 4.26
C SER A 466 -12.15 -13.61 5.04
N ALA A 467 -11.34 -14.61 4.75
CA ALA A 467 -11.26 -15.85 5.50
C ALA A 467 -9.82 -16.37 5.44
N PRO A 468 -9.27 -16.93 6.53
CA PRO A 468 -7.89 -17.42 6.56
C PRO A 468 -7.54 -18.39 5.42
N GLN A 469 -8.48 -19.24 5.00
CA GLN A 469 -8.27 -20.21 3.91
C GLN A 469 -8.14 -19.57 2.52
N LEU A 470 -8.52 -18.29 2.39
CA LEU A 470 -8.35 -17.53 1.15
C LEU A 470 -7.07 -16.67 1.18
N ALA A 471 -6.33 -16.67 2.29
CA ALA A 471 -5.18 -15.80 2.45
C ALA A 471 -4.11 -16.17 1.42
N VAL A 472 -3.75 -15.19 0.60
CA VAL A 472 -2.50 -15.18 -0.16
C VAL A 472 -1.81 -13.86 0.12
N PRO A 473 -0.48 -13.77 -0.03
CA PRO A 473 0.24 -12.52 0.21
C PRO A 473 -0.38 -11.36 -0.57
N VAL A 474 -0.38 -10.18 0.04
CA VAL A 474 -0.74 -8.99 -0.71
C VAL A 474 0.21 -8.81 -1.88
N SER A 475 -0.21 -8.03 -2.86
CA SER A 475 0.63 -7.65 -3.99
C SER A 475 0.59 -6.14 -4.20
N PHE A 476 -0.14 -5.39 -3.37
CA PHE A 476 -0.03 -3.95 -3.26
C PHE A 476 -0.59 -3.48 -1.91
N MET A 477 0.05 -2.47 -1.32
CA MET A 477 -0.45 -1.70 -0.19
C MET A 477 -0.04 -0.24 -0.33
N ALA A 478 -0.88 0.68 0.09
CA ALA A 478 -0.56 2.09 0.19
C ALA A 478 -1.37 2.79 1.29
N LEU A 479 -0.72 3.75 1.94
CA LEU A 479 -1.37 4.74 2.79
C LEU A 479 -1.64 6.02 1.99
N TYR A 480 -2.80 6.60 2.22
CA TYR A 480 -3.22 7.88 1.65
C TYR A 480 -3.85 8.75 2.75
N ASP A 481 -4.16 10.01 2.44
CA ASP A 481 -4.58 11.00 3.45
C ASP A 481 -5.73 10.52 4.35
N ASP A 482 -6.73 9.87 3.76
CA ASP A 482 -7.93 9.40 4.46
C ASP A 482 -8.19 7.90 4.36
N THR A 483 -7.28 7.13 3.75
CA THR A 483 -7.53 5.73 3.40
C THR A 483 -6.31 4.85 3.50
N ILE A 484 -6.56 3.58 3.78
CA ILE A 484 -5.61 2.46 3.58
C ILE A 484 -6.14 1.67 2.39
N MET A 485 -5.30 1.43 1.38
CA MET A 485 -5.67 0.64 0.21
C MET A 485 -4.75 -0.56 0.04
N THR A 486 -5.34 -1.73 -0.20
CA THR A 486 -4.58 -2.98 -0.29
C THR A 486 -5.20 -3.89 -1.34
N THR A 487 -4.41 -4.80 -1.92
CA THR A 487 -5.01 -6.01 -2.50
C THR A 487 -5.57 -6.88 -1.39
N TYR A 488 -6.68 -7.54 -1.64
CA TYR A 488 -7.43 -8.27 -0.63
C TYR A 488 -8.06 -9.53 -1.20
N THR A 489 -7.87 -10.66 -0.52
CA THR A 489 -8.39 -11.94 -1.00
C THR A 489 -9.78 -12.22 -0.44
N THR A 490 -10.69 -12.54 -1.35
CA THR A 490 -12.10 -12.64 -1.02
C THR A 490 -12.88 -13.42 -2.08
N LEU A 491 -14.20 -13.50 -1.93
CA LEU A 491 -15.09 -14.13 -2.88
C LEU A 491 -15.68 -13.07 -3.82
N GLY A 492 -15.51 -13.29 -5.12
CA GLY A 492 -16.07 -12.45 -6.17
C GLY A 492 -17.26 -13.09 -6.87
N TRP A 493 -18.01 -12.30 -7.64
CA TRP A 493 -19.03 -12.80 -8.57
C TRP A 493 -18.46 -12.82 -9.98
N ARG A 494 -18.53 -13.94 -10.69
CA ARG A 494 -18.13 -13.99 -12.10
C ARG A 494 -19.12 -13.17 -12.92
N GLN A 495 -18.64 -12.05 -13.43
CA GLN A 495 -19.36 -11.09 -14.23
C GLN A 495 -19.45 -11.60 -15.67
N SER A 496 -20.63 -11.48 -16.29
CA SER A 496 -20.80 -11.68 -17.74
C SER A 496 -20.32 -10.42 -18.46
N LEU A 497 -19.01 -10.19 -18.48
CA LEU A 497 -18.41 -9.07 -19.21
C LEU A 497 -18.12 -9.53 -20.65
N PRO A 498 -18.42 -8.73 -21.67
CA PRO A 498 -17.84 -8.93 -22.99
C PRO A 498 -16.31 -8.73 -22.88
N ASN A 499 -15.53 -9.60 -23.52
CA ASN A 499 -14.06 -9.56 -23.50
C ASN A 499 -13.53 -8.21 -24.04
N PHE A 500 -14.29 -7.54 -24.91
CA PHE A 500 -13.93 -6.25 -25.53
C PHE A 500 -15.09 -5.23 -25.51
N PRO A 501 -14.81 -3.92 -25.39
CA PRO A 501 -15.82 -2.88 -25.63
C PRO A 501 -16.33 -2.96 -27.08
N GLY A 502 -17.60 -3.32 -27.27
CA GLY A 502 -18.24 -3.46 -28.58
C GLY A 502 -18.55 -4.89 -29.02
N ASP A 503 -18.10 -5.91 -28.29
CA ASP A 503 -18.47 -7.30 -28.57
C ASP A 503 -19.88 -7.63 -28.08
N ILE A 504 -20.61 -8.39 -28.89
CA ILE A 504 -21.91 -8.97 -28.52
C ILE A 504 -21.64 -10.03 -27.45
N PRO A 505 -22.33 -9.99 -26.29
CA PRO A 505 -22.18 -11.03 -25.28
C PRO A 505 -22.48 -12.38 -25.91
N GLN A 506 -21.49 -13.27 -26.00
CA GLN A 506 -21.76 -14.65 -26.36
C GLN A 506 -22.69 -15.22 -25.30
N GLN A 507 -23.87 -15.69 -25.72
CA GLN A 507 -24.79 -16.45 -24.88
C GLN A 507 -24.12 -17.77 -24.49
N GLN A 508 -23.22 -17.73 -23.50
CA GLN A 508 -22.86 -18.92 -22.76
C GLN A 508 -24.06 -19.27 -21.89
N HIS A 509 -24.56 -20.50 -22.09
CA HIS A 509 -25.76 -21.04 -21.48
C HIS A 509 -25.99 -20.63 -20.02
N GLU A 510 -27.22 -20.22 -19.74
CA GLU A 510 -27.79 -20.06 -18.41
C GLU A 510 -27.55 -21.33 -17.58
N GLY A 511 -26.68 -21.23 -16.58
CA GLY A 511 -26.41 -22.34 -15.69
C GLY A 511 -25.32 -22.02 -14.66
N HIS A 512 -25.76 -21.91 -13.42
CA HIS A 512 -25.02 -22.21 -12.19
C HIS A 512 -24.17 -21.07 -11.56
N SER A 513 -24.45 -20.86 -10.27
CA SER A 513 -24.05 -19.77 -9.39
C SER A 513 -22.54 -19.53 -9.34
N ARG A 514 -22.12 -18.28 -9.53
CA ARG A 514 -20.80 -17.87 -10.05
C ARG A 514 -19.85 -17.25 -9.00
N ILE A 515 -19.87 -17.74 -7.75
CA ILE A 515 -18.96 -17.24 -6.70
C ILE A 515 -17.60 -17.92 -6.84
N PHE A 516 -16.49 -17.19 -6.77
CA PHE A 516 -15.14 -17.75 -6.88
C PHE A 516 -14.13 -16.96 -6.02
N PRO A 517 -13.07 -17.60 -5.51
CA PRO A 517 -11.94 -16.89 -4.90
C PRO A 517 -11.30 -15.91 -5.87
N THR A 518 -11.05 -14.68 -5.42
CA THR A 518 -10.41 -13.64 -6.22
C THR A 518 -9.58 -12.70 -5.35
N LYS A 519 -8.76 -11.87 -5.99
CA LYS A 519 -8.00 -10.79 -5.37
C LYS A 519 -8.57 -9.46 -5.86
N ALA A 520 -9.09 -8.67 -4.93
CA ALA A 520 -9.79 -7.41 -5.17
C ALA A 520 -9.00 -6.23 -4.60
N ILE A 521 -9.45 -5.00 -4.88
CA ILE A 521 -8.94 -3.78 -4.25
C ILE A 521 -9.79 -3.51 -3.00
N ARG A 522 -9.18 -3.52 -1.82
CA ARG A 522 -9.83 -3.12 -0.56
C ARG A 522 -9.44 -1.69 -0.23
N ILE A 523 -10.44 -0.92 0.17
CA ILE A 523 -10.32 0.47 0.60
C ILE A 523 -10.90 0.57 2.01
N VAL A 524 -10.09 0.99 2.97
CA VAL A 524 -10.52 1.27 4.35
C VAL A 524 -10.40 2.78 4.58
N SER A 525 -11.52 3.49 4.56
CA SER A 525 -11.58 4.94 4.77
C SER A 525 -11.72 5.28 6.25
N LEU A 526 -10.88 6.21 6.70
CA LEU A 526 -10.91 6.83 8.02
C LEU A 526 -11.51 8.25 7.94
N ALA A 527 -12.12 8.62 6.82
CA ALA A 527 -12.74 9.93 6.66
C ALA A 527 -13.92 10.11 7.64
N PRO A 528 -13.93 11.21 8.43
CA PRO A 528 -15.03 11.48 9.36
C PRO A 528 -16.32 11.77 8.62
N ASP A 529 -17.46 11.49 9.27
CA ASP A 529 -18.76 11.87 8.73
C ASP A 529 -19.03 13.38 8.90
N LEU A 530 -18.94 14.12 7.80
CA LEU A 530 -19.23 15.56 7.78
C LEU A 530 -20.74 15.88 7.71
N SER A 531 -21.60 14.88 7.47
CA SER A 531 -23.05 15.05 7.32
C SER A 531 -23.78 15.34 8.64
N THR A 532 -23.06 15.28 9.77
CA THR A 532 -23.54 15.76 11.09
C THR A 532 -23.60 17.29 11.16
N ARG A 533 -24.32 17.92 10.22
CA ARG A 533 -24.96 19.20 10.48
C ARG A 533 -26.17 18.93 11.37
N ASN A 534 -26.08 19.33 12.65
CA ASN A 534 -27.16 19.44 13.65
C ASN A 534 -27.32 18.34 14.71
N SER A 535 -26.24 17.93 15.38
CA SER A 535 -26.37 17.25 16.69
C SER A 535 -25.25 17.61 17.67
N ALA A 536 -24.87 18.89 17.68
CA ALA A 536 -24.32 19.52 18.89
C ALA A 536 -25.47 20.16 19.67
N SER A 537 -26.39 19.34 20.19
CA SER A 537 -27.32 19.64 21.29
C SER A 537 -28.34 18.51 21.45
N ALA A 538 -28.00 17.48 22.23
CA ALA A 538 -28.93 16.82 23.17
C ALA A 538 -28.23 15.63 23.84
N SER A 539 -28.05 15.80 25.14
CA SER A 539 -28.02 14.81 26.22
C SER A 539 -28.24 13.32 25.90
N ASN A 540 -27.40 12.50 26.54
CA ASN A 540 -27.72 11.18 27.07
C ASN A 540 -29.20 11.03 27.45
N VAL A 541 -29.94 10.19 26.73
CA VAL A 541 -31.03 9.39 27.31
C VAL A 541 -31.08 8.03 26.60
N ASP A 542 -30.81 7.03 27.41
CA ASP A 542 -31.06 5.61 27.21
C ASP A 542 -32.55 5.36 26.89
N ARG A 543 -32.90 4.70 25.78
CA ARG A 543 -34.18 3.96 25.72
C ARG A 543 -34.24 2.90 24.63
N SER A 544 -34.59 1.71 25.11
CA SER A 544 -34.86 0.47 24.39
C SER A 544 -36.17 0.46 23.61
N GLN A 545 -36.13 -0.34 22.54
CA GLN A 545 -37.16 -1.23 21.97
C GLN A 545 -38.53 -0.71 21.48
N ASN A 546 -38.85 -1.24 20.29
CA ASN A 546 -40.16 -1.56 19.71
C ASN A 546 -41.05 -0.41 19.19
N SER A 547 -41.20 -0.35 17.86
CA SER A 547 -42.54 -0.29 17.26
C SER A 547 -42.55 -0.79 15.81
N THR A 548 -43.58 -1.59 15.55
CA THR A 548 -43.96 -2.27 14.32
C THR A 548 -44.60 -1.34 13.28
N ALA A 549 -44.35 -1.67 12.01
CA ALA A 549 -45.05 -1.38 10.75
C ALA A 549 -46.34 -0.54 10.73
N THR A 550 -46.45 0.36 9.75
CA THR A 550 -47.46 0.30 8.65
C THR A 550 -47.35 1.49 7.67
N GLY A 551 -47.30 1.21 6.35
CA GLY A 551 -48.09 1.92 5.34
C GLY A 551 -47.44 2.93 4.36
N ALA A 552 -47.18 2.46 3.13
CA ALA A 552 -47.51 3.08 1.82
C ALA A 552 -46.61 4.16 1.15
N ASN A 553 -45.71 3.65 0.27
CA ASN A 553 -45.42 3.96 -1.15
C ASN A 553 -45.47 5.39 -1.71
N LEU A 554 -44.41 5.77 -2.47
CA LEU A 554 -44.42 5.95 -3.94
C LEU A 554 -43.20 6.76 -4.39
N TRP A 555 -42.07 6.14 -4.76
CA TRP A 555 -41.13 6.54 -5.84
C TRP A 555 -40.26 5.30 -6.15
N GLU A 556 -40.63 4.56 -7.20
CA GLU A 556 -39.90 3.42 -7.75
C GLU A 556 -38.64 3.91 -8.48
N SER A 557 -37.48 3.44 -8.04
CA SER A 557 -36.27 3.34 -8.86
C SER A 557 -35.88 1.87 -8.85
N ASP A 558 -35.78 1.26 -10.03
CA ASP A 558 -35.46 -0.16 -10.24
C ASP A 558 -34.23 -0.62 -9.44
N GLN A 559 -34.47 -1.13 -8.24
CA GLN A 559 -33.52 -1.98 -7.52
C GLN A 559 -33.84 -3.41 -7.93
N HIS A 560 -32.98 -4.00 -8.77
CA HIS A 560 -32.96 -5.43 -8.99
C HIS A 560 -32.63 -6.12 -7.65
N HIS A 561 -33.66 -6.46 -6.88
CA HIS A 561 -33.55 -7.45 -5.82
C HIS A 561 -33.41 -8.84 -6.47
N PRO A 562 -32.41 -9.64 -6.10
CA PRO A 562 -32.29 -11.00 -6.60
C PRO A 562 -33.51 -11.81 -6.15
N SER A 563 -34.00 -12.67 -7.04
CA SER A 563 -35.19 -13.48 -6.78
C SER A 563 -34.91 -14.50 -5.67
N VAL A 564 -35.95 -14.90 -4.94
CA VAL A 564 -35.85 -15.92 -3.87
C VAL A 564 -35.21 -17.21 -4.40
N ASP A 565 -35.43 -17.56 -5.67
CA ASP A 565 -34.81 -18.72 -6.32
C ASP A 565 -33.30 -18.58 -6.56
N GLU A 566 -32.76 -17.37 -6.74
CA GLU A 566 -31.31 -17.12 -6.82
C GLU A 566 -30.64 -17.25 -5.44
N ILE A 567 -31.34 -16.89 -4.37
CA ILE A 567 -30.87 -17.03 -2.98
C ILE A 567 -30.80 -18.52 -2.57
N TRP A 568 -31.76 -19.34 -2.99
CA TRP A 568 -31.72 -20.79 -2.73
C TRP A 568 -30.68 -21.52 -3.60
N ARG A 569 -30.44 -21.07 -4.84
CA ARG A 569 -29.39 -21.64 -5.72
C ARG A 569 -27.98 -21.19 -5.37
N SER A 570 -27.80 -20.03 -4.75
CA SER A 570 -26.50 -19.61 -4.20
C SER A 570 -26.11 -20.52 -3.03
N GLN A 571 -27.04 -20.91 -2.16
CA GLN A 571 -26.78 -21.84 -1.06
C GLN A 571 -26.23 -23.20 -1.53
N ALA A 572 -26.65 -23.71 -2.69
CA ALA A 572 -26.11 -24.96 -3.23
C ALA A 572 -24.66 -24.84 -3.73
N GLY A 573 -24.33 -23.75 -4.44
CA GLY A 573 -22.94 -23.46 -4.86
C GLY A 573 -22.02 -23.13 -3.67
N LEU A 574 -22.59 -22.51 -2.64
CA LEU A 574 -21.92 -22.23 -1.36
C LEU A 574 -21.61 -23.51 -0.58
N LEU A 575 -22.52 -24.48 -0.55
CA LEU A 575 -22.27 -25.80 0.05
C LEU A 575 -21.21 -26.60 -0.72
N GLN A 576 -21.15 -26.44 -2.04
CA GLN A 576 -20.12 -27.08 -2.87
C GLN A 576 -18.73 -26.48 -2.63
N LEU A 577 -18.61 -25.15 -2.50
CA LEU A 577 -17.36 -24.47 -2.15
C LEU A 577 -16.87 -24.84 -0.74
N VAL A 578 -17.79 -24.95 0.22
CA VAL A 578 -17.47 -25.41 1.60
C VAL A 578 -17.06 -26.89 1.62
N ASN A 579 -17.65 -27.75 0.78
CA ASN A 579 -17.25 -29.15 0.67
C ASN A 579 -15.90 -29.33 -0.06
N ILE A 580 -15.60 -28.55 -1.10
CA ILE A 580 -14.31 -28.64 -1.81
C ILE A 580 -13.18 -28.19 -0.88
N LEU A 581 -13.33 -27.02 -0.26
CA LEU A 581 -12.33 -26.49 0.69
C LEU A 581 -12.30 -27.26 2.02
N GLY A 582 -13.36 -28.02 2.34
CA GLY A 582 -13.43 -28.88 3.53
C GLY A 582 -12.80 -30.26 3.32
N ASN A 583 -12.93 -30.85 2.13
CA ASN A 583 -12.41 -32.19 1.82
C ASN A 583 -10.91 -32.19 1.49
N GLU A 584 -10.36 -31.13 0.87
CA GLU A 584 -8.91 -31.01 0.65
C GLU A 584 -8.13 -31.01 1.98
N LEU A 585 -8.74 -30.57 3.08
CA LEU A 585 -8.14 -30.55 4.42
C LEU A 585 -8.19 -31.91 5.16
N GLU A 586 -9.08 -32.83 4.77
CA GLU A 586 -9.07 -34.21 5.32
C GLU A 586 -8.05 -35.09 4.58
N GLU A 587 -7.79 -34.82 3.30
CA GLU A 587 -6.79 -35.58 2.51
C GLU A 587 -5.34 -35.10 2.76
N GLU A 588 -5.11 -33.82 3.06
CA GLU A 588 -3.77 -33.32 3.42
C GLU A 588 -3.29 -33.80 4.81
N ALA A 589 -4.21 -34.02 5.75
CA ALA A 589 -3.87 -34.55 7.08
C ALA A 589 -3.47 -36.05 7.06
N GLU A 590 -3.80 -36.79 5.99
CA GLU A 590 -3.46 -38.21 5.85
C GLU A 590 -2.26 -38.46 4.90
N ASN A 591 -1.82 -37.47 4.11
CA ASN A 591 -0.70 -37.61 3.15
C ASN A 591 0.63 -36.97 3.57
N GLU A 592 0.76 -36.39 4.77
CA GLU A 592 2.03 -35.91 5.35
C GLU A 592 3.02 -37.04 5.76
N LEU A 593 2.94 -38.21 5.12
CA LEU A 593 3.80 -39.35 5.45
C LEU A 593 4.33 -40.10 4.22
N GLU A 594 4.74 -39.39 3.15
CA GLU A 594 5.75 -39.89 2.20
C GLU A 594 6.31 -38.76 1.31
N VAL A 595 7.36 -38.06 1.77
CA VAL A 595 8.13 -37.14 0.91
C VAL A 595 9.33 -37.89 0.33
N THR A 596 9.24 -38.25 -0.96
CA THR A 596 10.39 -38.65 -1.76
C THR A 596 11.27 -37.45 -2.09
N VAL A 597 12.50 -37.49 -1.57
CA VAL A 597 13.61 -36.57 -1.85
C VAL A 597 14.02 -36.69 -3.32
N THR A 598 14.06 -35.56 -4.04
CA THR A 598 14.83 -35.42 -5.28
C THR A 598 15.80 -34.26 -5.11
N ASP A 599 17.06 -34.61 -4.85
CA ASP A 599 18.21 -33.70 -4.79
C ASP A 599 18.44 -33.04 -6.15
N PHE A 600 18.54 -31.70 -6.15
CA PHE A 600 19.17 -30.94 -7.21
C PHE A 600 20.65 -30.77 -6.84
N HIS A 601 21.55 -31.41 -7.60
CA HIS A 601 23.00 -31.26 -7.46
C HIS A 601 23.49 -29.99 -8.16
N ASP A 602 24.39 -29.32 -7.44
CA ASP A 602 25.20 -28.17 -7.83
C ASP A 602 26.00 -28.41 -9.12
N GLY A 603 26.16 -27.32 -9.88
CA GLY A 603 26.95 -27.28 -11.11
C GLY A 603 28.45 -27.31 -10.85
N ASP A 604 29.13 -28.12 -11.65
CA ASP A 604 30.57 -28.35 -11.65
C ASP A 604 31.39 -27.09 -11.97
N ASP A 605 32.39 -26.84 -11.13
CA ASP A 605 33.61 -26.09 -11.43
C ASP A 605 34.57 -27.01 -12.19
N GLU A 606 34.87 -26.72 -13.47
CA GLU A 606 36.02 -27.32 -14.17
C GLU A 606 37.11 -26.29 -14.40
N GLU A 607 38.11 -26.36 -13.52
CA GLU A 607 39.39 -25.67 -13.54
C GLU A 607 40.35 -26.40 -14.49
N TRP A 608 41.01 -25.65 -15.37
CA TRP A 608 42.01 -26.15 -16.32
C TRP A 608 43.36 -26.36 -15.63
N GLU A 609 43.89 -27.57 -15.61
CA GLU A 609 45.32 -27.84 -15.40
C GLU A 609 45.79 -28.95 -16.36
N ALA A 610 46.98 -28.75 -16.89
CA ALA A 610 47.63 -29.57 -17.91
C ALA A 610 48.55 -30.64 -17.28
N ASP A 611 49.23 -31.37 -18.17
CA ASP A 611 50.19 -32.48 -17.95
C ASP A 611 49.52 -33.84 -17.75
N GLY A 612 49.88 -34.94 -18.41
CA GLY A 612 51.11 -35.35 -19.10
C GLY A 612 51.32 -36.84 -18.79
N GLU A 613 51.93 -37.58 -19.72
CA GLU A 613 52.36 -39.01 -19.63
C GLU A 613 51.24 -40.05 -19.87
N ASP A 614 51.21 -40.72 -21.04
CA ASP A 614 52.07 -41.84 -21.52
C ASP A 614 51.62 -43.20 -20.95
N ASP A 615 51.02 -44.02 -21.82
CA ASP A 615 51.33 -45.45 -21.96
C ASP A 615 50.29 -46.17 -22.84
N GLY A 616 50.77 -46.95 -23.81
CA GLY A 616 50.09 -48.20 -24.21
C GLY A 616 49.55 -48.26 -25.63
N GLU A 617 50.47 -48.36 -26.59
CA GLU A 617 50.21 -48.76 -27.98
C GLU A 617 49.56 -50.16 -28.08
N GLU A 618 48.58 -50.32 -28.99
CA GLU A 618 48.36 -51.60 -29.67
C GLU A 618 48.14 -51.35 -31.17
N TYR A 619 49.11 -51.82 -31.97
CA TYR A 619 49.14 -51.75 -33.42
C TYR A 619 48.37 -52.89 -34.06
N GLU A 620 47.62 -52.62 -35.14
CA GLU A 620 47.55 -53.56 -36.27
C GLU A 620 47.35 -52.84 -37.62
N TYR A 621 48.50 -52.64 -38.28
CA TYR A 621 48.85 -52.75 -39.71
C TYR A 621 47.89 -52.41 -40.89
N LEU A 622 48.56 -51.75 -41.86
CA LEU A 622 48.46 -51.84 -43.34
C LEU A 622 47.44 -50.94 -44.08
N HIS A 623 47.91 -49.83 -44.66
CA HIS A 623 48.33 -49.79 -46.08
C HIS A 623 48.87 -48.42 -46.55
N ALA A 624 50.05 -48.47 -47.19
CA ALA A 624 50.52 -47.72 -48.36
C ALA A 624 50.43 -46.16 -48.45
N ARG A 625 51.63 -45.55 -48.38
CA ARG A 625 52.06 -44.28 -49.04
C ARG A 625 52.04 -44.39 -50.60
N PRO A 626 52.41 -43.37 -51.44
CA PRO A 626 52.97 -42.02 -51.16
C PRO A 626 52.41 -40.85 -52.03
N HIS A 627 52.79 -39.60 -51.67
CA HIS A 627 53.38 -38.52 -52.50
C HIS A 627 53.17 -37.17 -51.79
N GLU A 628 54.22 -36.52 -51.26
CA GLU A 628 55.08 -35.51 -51.92
C GLU A 628 54.36 -34.24 -52.38
N GLY A 629 54.81 -33.08 -51.85
CA GLY A 629 54.71 -31.81 -52.57
C GLY A 629 54.55 -30.55 -51.73
N VAL A 630 55.68 -30.05 -51.20
CA VAL A 630 56.03 -28.64 -50.86
C VAL A 630 55.21 -27.91 -49.79
#